data_AF-A0A2J0KYX4-F1
#
_entry.id   AF-A0A2J0KYX4-F1
#
_cell.length_a   1.000
_cell.length_b   1.000
_cell.length_c   1.000
_cell.angle_alpha   90.00
_cell.angle_beta   90.00
_cell.angle_gamma   90.00
#
_symmetry.space_group_name_H-M   'P 1'
#
loop_
_entity.id
_entity.type
_entity.pdbx_description
1 polymer ?
#
loop_
_entity_poly.entity_id
_entity_poly.type
_entity_poly.pdbx_seq_one_letter_code
_entity_poly.pdbx_strand_id
1 'polypeptide(L)'
;MKHLLKIKFFLWNLLFCFGIILLASFVGFAAEQATYNAHGKRDPFVPLVTSTMRSSASGLLGVENIDELSIEGVVYDPGHGSVVIVNGAILKEGEELGNVKVLEVKPEGARFLVNGTAGFKPIYQDDSANKKNAKK
;
A
#
# COMPACT_ATOMS: atom_id res chain seq x y z
N MET A 1 67.85 27.89 13.79
CA MET A 1 67.58 27.39 12.42
C MET A 1 66.63 26.18 12.35
N LYS A 2 66.83 25.12 13.13
CA LYS A 2 65.99 23.89 13.05
C LYS A 2 64.48 24.10 13.30
N HIS A 3 64.11 25.07 14.14
CA HIS A 3 62.70 25.41 14.43
C HIS A 3 61.96 26.04 13.24
N LEU A 4 62.64 26.91 12.48
CA LEU A 4 62.07 27.51 11.26
C LEU A 4 61.85 26.48 10.14
N LEU A 5 62.73 25.48 10.05
CA LEU A 5 62.60 24.40 9.06
C LEU A 5 61.37 23.52 9.37
N LYS A 6 61.12 23.23 10.65
CA LYS A 6 59.92 22.48 11.10
C LYS A 6 58.63 23.24 10.82
N ILE A 7 58.59 24.55 11.06
CA ILE A 7 57.40 25.38 10.76
C ILE A 7 57.12 25.42 9.26
N LYS A 8 58.14 25.60 8.42
CA LYS A 8 57.98 25.58 6.95
C LYS A 8 57.48 24.22 6.45
N PHE A 9 58.01 23.13 7.01
CA PHE A 9 57.54 21.79 6.68
C PHE A 9 56.08 21.56 7.12
N PHE A 10 55.70 22.03 8.31
CA PHE A 10 54.33 21.93 8.80
C PHE A 10 53.35 22.74 7.92
N LEU A 11 53.70 23.97 7.55
CA LEU A 11 52.89 24.82 6.67
C LEU A 11 52.74 24.22 5.26
N TRP A 12 53.78 23.58 4.73
CA TRP A 12 53.71 22.88 3.45
C TRP A 12 52.73 21.71 3.48
N ASN A 13 52.76 20.90 4.54
CA ASN A 13 51.80 19.81 4.73
C ASN A 13 50.36 20.33 4.91
N LEU A 14 50.18 21.43 5.65
CA LEU A 14 48.86 22.07 5.82
C LEU A 14 48.28 22.53 4.47
N LEU A 15 49.10 23.19 3.64
CA LEU A 15 48.69 23.66 2.33
C LEU A 15 48.33 22.50 1.39
N PHE A 16 49.10 21.42 1.44
CA PHE A 16 48.84 20.21 0.66
C PHE A 16 47.52 19.54 1.06
N CYS A 17 47.27 19.37 2.37
CA CYS A 17 46.00 18.85 2.87
C CYS A 17 44.81 19.74 2.48
N PHE A 18 44.96 21.06 2.57
CA PHE A 18 43.92 21.99 2.17
C PHE A 18 43.64 21.93 0.66
N GLY A 19 44.67 21.76 -0.17
CA GLY A 19 44.53 21.53 -1.60
C GLY A 19 43.76 20.25 -1.95
N ILE A 20 44.00 19.16 -1.23
CA ILE A 20 43.27 17.90 -1.41
C ILE A 20 41.78 18.05 -1.04
N ILE A 21 41.48 18.74 0.06
CA ILE A 21 40.10 18.98 0.50
C ILE A 21 39.33 19.84 -0.51
N LEU A 22 39.99 20.88 -1.06
CA LEU A 22 39.42 21.69 -2.13
C LEU A 22 39.14 20.88 -3.40
N LEU A 23 40.05 19.97 -3.77
CA LEU A 23 39.89 19.12 -4.96
C LEU A 23 38.72 18.12 -4.80
N ALA A 24 38.56 17.54 -3.61
CA ALA A 24 37.48 16.59 -3.32
C ALA A 24 36.07 17.20 -3.41
N SER A 25 35.95 18.52 -3.20
CA SER A 25 34.67 19.23 -3.21
C SER A 25 34.10 19.42 -4.62
N PHE A 26 34.93 19.25 -5.67
CA PHE A 26 34.53 19.44 -7.07
C PHE A 26 33.96 18.19 -7.74
N VAL A 27 34.16 17.00 -7.16
CA VAL A 27 33.78 15.70 -7.76
C VAL A 27 32.29 15.37 -7.52
N GLY A 28 31.58 16.13 -6.67
CA GLY A 28 30.22 15.79 -6.22
C GLY A 28 29.05 16.23 -7.12
N PHE A 29 29.26 16.97 -8.21
CA PHE A 29 28.17 17.61 -8.97
C PHE A 29 27.78 16.92 -10.28
N ALA A 30 28.35 15.75 -10.61
CA ALA A 30 28.06 15.01 -11.84
C ALA A 30 27.12 13.81 -11.65
N ALA A 31 26.33 13.78 -10.57
CA ALA A 31 25.24 12.83 -10.44
C ALA A 31 24.05 13.35 -11.27
N GLU A 32 23.99 12.93 -12.54
CA GLU A 32 22.83 13.14 -13.39
C GLU A 32 21.61 12.52 -12.69
N GLN A 33 20.71 13.37 -12.19
CA GLN A 33 19.45 12.92 -11.61
C GLN A 33 18.64 12.32 -12.74
N ALA A 34 18.70 10.99 -12.87
CA ALA A 34 17.90 10.22 -13.82
C ALA A 34 16.42 10.46 -13.53
N THR A 35 15.88 11.53 -14.09
CA THR A 35 14.50 11.95 -13.93
C THR A 35 13.66 11.14 -14.88
N TYR A 36 12.63 10.48 -14.36
CA TYR A 36 11.74 9.66 -15.16
C TYR A 36 11.04 10.52 -16.23
N ASN A 37 11.27 10.22 -17.52
CA ASN A 37 10.54 10.85 -18.62
C ASN A 37 9.31 10.02 -18.96
N ALA A 38 8.14 10.56 -18.65
CA ALA A 38 6.87 9.88 -18.88
C ALA A 38 6.50 9.73 -20.37
N HIS A 39 7.19 10.40 -21.30
CA HIS A 39 6.91 10.37 -22.75
C HIS A 39 5.41 10.60 -23.08
N GLY A 40 4.78 11.53 -22.36
CA GLY A 40 3.35 11.84 -22.52
C GLY A 40 2.38 10.75 -22.01
N LYS A 41 2.88 9.71 -21.34
CA LYS A 41 2.07 8.74 -20.60
C LYS A 41 1.80 9.25 -19.19
N ARG A 42 0.82 8.64 -18.52
CA ARG A 42 0.55 8.90 -17.10
C ARG A 42 1.78 8.52 -16.28
N ASP A 43 2.14 9.39 -15.35
CA ASP A 43 3.21 9.11 -14.41
C ASP A 43 2.86 7.85 -13.58
N PRO A 44 3.67 6.76 -13.65
CA PRO A 44 3.40 5.54 -12.90
C PRO A 44 3.58 5.74 -11.38
N PHE A 45 4.26 6.79 -10.95
CA PHE A 45 4.50 7.11 -9.55
C PHE A 45 3.39 7.98 -8.94
N VAL A 46 2.48 8.53 -9.75
CA VAL A 46 1.27 9.19 -9.26
C VAL A 46 0.17 8.13 -9.05
N PRO A 47 -0.36 7.95 -7.84
CA PRO A 47 -1.39 6.94 -7.59
C PRO A 47 -2.73 7.34 -8.22
N LEU A 48 -3.43 6.36 -8.83
CA LEU A 48 -4.80 6.54 -9.37
C LEU A 48 -5.85 6.71 -8.27
N VAL A 49 -5.65 6.04 -7.13
CA VAL A 49 -6.60 6.04 -6.00
C VAL A 49 -5.86 6.57 -4.78
N THR A 50 -6.32 7.71 -4.28
CA THR A 50 -5.81 8.29 -3.03
C THR A 50 -6.50 7.65 -1.83
N SER A 51 -5.93 7.79 -0.62
CA SER A 51 -6.55 7.29 0.61
C SER A 51 -7.96 7.83 0.82
N THR A 52 -8.20 9.10 0.48
CA THR A 52 -9.51 9.74 0.56
C THR A 52 -10.52 9.16 -0.42
N MET A 53 -10.08 8.73 -1.61
CA MET A 53 -10.96 8.10 -2.61
C MET A 53 -11.24 6.62 -2.33
N ARG A 54 -10.46 5.98 -1.46
CA ARG A 54 -10.58 4.53 -1.22
C ARG A 54 -11.92 4.16 -0.55
N SER A 55 -12.41 5.02 0.36
CA SER A 55 -13.70 4.81 1.03
C SER A 55 -14.90 5.08 0.12
N SER A 56 -14.77 6.00 -0.83
CA SER A 56 -15.83 6.35 -1.80
C SER A 56 -15.79 5.51 -3.09
N ALA A 57 -14.66 4.85 -3.37
CA ALA A 57 -14.54 3.85 -4.43
C ALA A 57 -15.07 2.47 -4.01
N SER A 58 -15.26 2.24 -2.71
CA SER A 58 -15.87 1.00 -2.24
C SER A 58 -17.36 0.98 -2.57
N GLY A 59 -17.82 -0.12 -3.17
CA GLY A 59 -19.22 -0.36 -3.47
C GLY A 59 -20.07 -0.74 -2.25
N LEU A 60 -19.63 -0.40 -1.02
CA LEU A 60 -20.36 -0.68 0.22
C LEU A 60 -21.33 0.45 0.62
N LEU A 61 -21.11 1.67 0.13
CA LEU A 61 -22.01 2.80 0.34
C LEU A 61 -23.26 2.63 -0.53
N GLY A 62 -24.30 2.05 0.06
CA GLY A 62 -25.59 1.78 -0.62
C GLY A 62 -25.96 0.30 -0.69
N VAL A 63 -25.18 -0.59 -0.08
CA VAL A 63 -25.58 -1.99 0.08
C VAL A 63 -26.78 -2.08 1.02
N GLU A 64 -27.86 -2.72 0.56
CA GLU A 64 -29.09 -2.88 1.34
C GLU A 64 -29.26 -4.29 1.90
N ASN A 65 -28.74 -5.30 1.19
CA ASN A 65 -28.83 -6.70 1.56
C ASN A 65 -27.47 -7.41 1.51
N ILE A 66 -27.40 -8.63 2.04
CA ILE A 66 -26.16 -9.41 2.05
C ILE A 66 -25.84 -10.07 0.70
N ASP A 67 -26.83 -10.17 -0.19
CA ASP A 67 -26.68 -10.80 -1.50
C ASP A 67 -25.88 -9.92 -2.46
N GLU A 68 -25.96 -8.59 -2.30
CA GLU A 68 -25.17 -7.56 -2.99
C GLU A 68 -23.69 -7.51 -2.58
N LEU A 69 -23.33 -8.18 -1.48
CA LEU A 69 -21.92 -8.32 -1.11
C LEU A 69 -21.23 -9.34 -2.03
N SER A 70 -20.09 -8.95 -2.58
CA SER A 70 -19.17 -9.81 -3.30
C SER A 70 -17.86 -9.90 -2.51
N ILE A 71 -17.59 -11.07 -1.92
CA ILE A 71 -16.29 -11.34 -1.32
C ILE A 71 -15.30 -11.65 -2.43
N GLU A 72 -14.23 -10.87 -2.49
CA GLU A 72 -13.13 -11.05 -3.44
C GLU A 72 -11.99 -11.86 -2.82
N GLY A 73 -11.83 -11.79 -1.49
CA GLY A 73 -10.76 -12.48 -0.79
C GLY A 73 -10.93 -12.49 0.72
N VAL A 74 -10.28 -13.45 1.36
CA VAL A 74 -10.14 -13.51 2.82
C VAL A 74 -8.68 -13.74 3.16
N VAL A 75 -8.14 -12.94 4.07
CA VAL A 75 -6.85 -13.18 4.73
C VAL A 75 -7.16 -13.58 6.15
N TYR A 76 -7.01 -14.87 6.46
CA TYR A 76 -7.28 -15.40 7.80
C TYR A 76 -5.98 -15.53 8.58
N ASP A 77 -5.85 -14.78 9.66
CA ASP A 77 -4.72 -14.84 10.58
C ASP A 77 -5.22 -14.72 12.04
N PRO A 78 -5.34 -15.84 12.76
CA PRO A 78 -5.84 -15.83 14.13
C PRO A 78 -4.87 -15.16 15.13
N GLY A 79 -3.61 -14.94 14.76
CA GLY A 79 -2.59 -14.31 15.61
C GLY A 79 -2.45 -12.80 15.38
N HIS A 80 -2.62 -12.35 14.13
CA HIS A 80 -2.40 -10.94 13.74
C HIS A 80 -3.67 -10.20 13.29
N GLY A 81 -4.80 -10.90 13.27
CA GLY A 81 -6.11 -10.36 12.91
C GLY A 81 -6.49 -10.70 11.47
N SER A 82 -7.71 -11.22 11.32
CA SER A 82 -8.27 -11.59 10.02
C SER A 82 -8.89 -10.39 9.30
N VAL A 83 -8.88 -10.44 7.98
CA VAL A 83 -9.36 -9.37 7.10
C VAL A 83 -10.15 -9.95 5.93
N VAL A 84 -11.22 -9.29 5.53
CA VAL A 84 -12.02 -9.65 4.34
C VAL A 84 -11.94 -8.54 3.31
N ILE A 85 -11.85 -8.92 2.04
CA ILE A 85 -11.93 -8.04 0.89
C ILE A 85 -13.32 -8.20 0.30
N VAL A 86 -14.13 -7.14 0.39
CA VAL A 86 -15.54 -7.13 -0.02
C VAL A 86 -15.88 -5.84 -0.75
N ASN A 87 -16.45 -5.95 -1.96
CA ASN A 87 -16.78 -4.82 -2.84
C ASN A 87 -15.63 -3.78 -2.95
N GLY A 88 -14.41 -4.27 -3.15
CA GLY A 88 -13.18 -3.48 -3.22
C GLY A 88 -12.68 -2.86 -1.91
N ALA A 89 -13.39 -3.03 -0.79
CA ALA A 89 -12.94 -2.58 0.54
C ALA A 89 -12.28 -3.70 1.32
N ILE A 90 -11.31 -3.31 2.14
CA ILE A 90 -10.58 -4.19 3.06
C ILE A 90 -11.09 -3.88 4.46
N LEU A 91 -11.75 -4.84 5.11
CA LEU A 91 -12.37 -4.67 6.42
C LEU A 91 -11.90 -5.74 7.41
N LYS A 92 -11.66 -5.33 8.65
CA LYS A 92 -11.33 -6.23 9.76
C LYS A 92 -12.58 -6.64 10.54
N GLU A 93 -12.45 -7.67 11.36
CA GLU A 93 -13.49 -8.01 12.34
C GLU A 93 -13.84 -6.82 13.24
N GLY A 94 -15.14 -6.56 13.39
CA GLY A 94 -15.68 -5.43 14.15
C GLY A 94 -15.71 -4.10 13.39
N GLU A 95 -15.06 -4.00 12.24
CA GLU A 95 -15.04 -2.79 11.40
C GLU A 95 -16.37 -2.61 10.65
N GLU A 96 -16.74 -1.34 10.45
CA GLU A 96 -17.99 -0.94 9.82
C GLU A 96 -17.73 0.12 8.77
N LEU A 97 -18.34 -0.05 7.59
CA LEU A 97 -18.25 0.90 6.48
C LEU A 97 -19.61 0.96 5.77
N GLY A 98 -20.25 2.13 5.82
CA GLY A 98 -21.62 2.29 5.32
C GLY A 98 -22.62 1.50 6.17
N ASN A 99 -23.44 0.67 5.54
CA ASN A 99 -24.45 -0.17 6.20
C ASN A 99 -23.94 -1.56 6.58
N VAL A 100 -22.64 -1.81 6.38
CA VAL A 100 -22.04 -3.14 6.45
C VAL A 100 -21.02 -3.17 7.58
N LYS A 101 -21.22 -4.10 8.51
CA LYS A 101 -20.28 -4.37 9.59
C LYS A 101 -19.81 -5.82 9.54
N VAL A 102 -18.50 -6.02 9.67
CA VAL A 102 -17.91 -7.36 9.73
C VAL A 102 -18.03 -7.89 11.15
N LEU A 103 -18.70 -9.02 11.33
CA LEU A 103 -18.85 -9.67 12.63
C LEU A 103 -17.73 -10.66 12.91
N GLU A 104 -17.37 -11.45 11.89
CA GLU A 104 -16.42 -12.56 12.02
C GLU A 104 -15.86 -12.89 10.64
N VAL A 105 -14.56 -13.19 10.56
CA VAL A 105 -13.86 -13.59 9.33
C VAL A 105 -13.35 -15.01 9.49
N LYS A 106 -13.67 -15.88 8.53
CA LYS A 106 -13.31 -17.30 8.51
C LYS A 106 -12.60 -17.68 7.22
N PRO A 107 -11.83 -18.78 7.18
CA PRO A 107 -11.19 -19.25 5.94
C PRO A 107 -12.16 -19.40 4.76
N GLU A 108 -13.40 -19.83 5.04
CA GLU A 108 -14.45 -20.06 4.05
C GLU A 108 -15.24 -18.80 3.64
N GLY A 109 -15.08 -17.66 4.31
CA GLY A 109 -15.88 -16.46 4.06
C GLY A 109 -15.98 -15.53 5.27
N ALA A 110 -17.05 -14.74 5.36
CA ALA A 110 -17.24 -13.83 6.49
C ALA A 110 -18.71 -13.66 6.87
N ARG A 111 -18.95 -13.36 8.15
CA ARG A 111 -20.25 -12.94 8.66
C ARG A 111 -20.32 -11.42 8.65
N PHE A 112 -21.42 -10.92 8.10
CA PHE A 112 -21.71 -9.50 8.03
C PHE A 112 -23.02 -9.19 8.74
N LEU A 113 -23.11 -7.99 9.26
CA LEU A 113 -24.35 -7.33 9.65
C LEU A 113 -24.63 -6.26 8.60
N VAL A 114 -25.70 -6.41 7.84
CA VAL A 114 -26.15 -5.44 6.83
C VAL A 114 -27.52 -4.93 7.26
N ASN A 115 -27.66 -3.63 7.53
CA ASN A 115 -28.92 -3.01 7.98
C ASN A 115 -29.59 -3.75 9.16
N GLY A 116 -28.80 -4.23 10.11
CA GLY A 116 -29.29 -4.96 11.28
C GLY A 116 -29.61 -6.45 11.03
N THR A 117 -29.46 -6.94 9.80
CA THR A 117 -29.62 -8.36 9.46
C THR A 117 -28.26 -9.04 9.37
N ALA A 118 -28.05 -10.08 10.18
CA ALA A 118 -26.81 -10.85 10.17
C ALA A 118 -26.90 -11.99 9.15
N GLY A 119 -25.82 -12.22 8.40
CA GLY A 119 -25.72 -13.37 7.50
C GLY A 119 -24.27 -13.76 7.21
N PHE A 120 -24.10 -14.95 6.67
CA PHE A 120 -22.79 -15.48 6.27
C PHE A 120 -22.69 -15.51 4.75
N LYS A 121 -21.59 -14.96 4.21
CA LYS A 121 -21.29 -15.00 2.79
C LYS A 121 -20.01 -15.83 2.57
N PRO A 122 -20.07 -16.93 1.80
CA PRO A 122 -18.89 -17.71 1.48
C PRO A 122 -18.04 -17.00 0.40
N ILE A 123 -16.73 -17.25 0.39
CA ILE A 123 -15.81 -16.78 -0.66
C ILE A 123 -16.06 -17.50 -1.99
N TYR A 124 -16.42 -18.77 -1.93
CA TYR A 124 -16.72 -19.59 -3.11
C TYR A 124 -18.22 -19.81 -3.22
N GLN A 125 -18.81 -19.31 -4.31
CA GLN A 125 -20.14 -19.73 -4.73
C GLN A 125 -19.97 -20.81 -5.79
N ASP A 126 -20.46 -22.01 -5.49
CA ASP A 126 -20.40 -23.13 -6.41
C ASP A 126 -21.40 -22.90 -7.56
N ASP A 127 -20.93 -22.41 -8.70
CA ASP A 127 -21.71 -22.13 -9.93
C ASP A 127 -22.52 -23.34 -10.44
N SER A 128 -22.24 -24.53 -9.90
CA SER A 128 -22.93 -25.78 -10.20
C SER A 128 -24.38 -25.83 -9.70
N ALA A 129 -24.80 -24.97 -8.77
CA ALA A 129 -26.19 -24.86 -8.32
C ALA A 129 -27.12 -24.20 -9.35
N ASN A 130 -26.62 -23.24 -10.14
CA ASN A 130 -27.45 -22.46 -11.08
C ASN A 130 -27.75 -23.22 -12.39
N LYS A 131 -26.85 -24.13 -12.81
CA LYS A 131 -27.04 -24.94 -14.04
C LYS A 131 -28.12 -26.02 -13.93
N LYS A 132 -28.56 -26.40 -12.73
CA LYS A 132 -29.67 -27.37 -12.55
C LYS A 132 -31.05 -26.76 -12.75
N ASN A 133 -31.20 -25.45 -12.56
CA ASN A 133 -32.49 -24.75 -12.68
C ASN A 133 -32.75 -24.18 -14.08
N ALA A 134 -31.72 -24.01 -14.91
CA ALA A 134 -31.86 -23.56 -16.30
C ALA A 134 -32.18 -24.70 -17.30
N LYS A 135 -32.34 -25.94 -16.81
CA LYS A 135 -32.57 -27.14 -17.64
C LYS A 135 -33.95 -27.79 -17.42
N LYS A 136 -34.89 -27.08 -16.80
CA LYS A 136 -36.24 -27.58 -16.55
C LYS A 136 -37.29 -26.79 -17.33
#